data_AF-A0AAV8W5D1-F1
#
_entry.id   AF-A0AAV8W5D1-F1
#
_cell.length_a   1.000
_cell.length_b   1.000
_cell.length_c   1.000
_cell.angle_alpha   90.00
_cell.angle_beta   90.00
_cell.angle_gamma   90.00
#
_symmetry.space_group_name_H-M   'P 1'
#
loop_
_entity.id
_entity.type
_entity.pdbx_description
1 polymer ?
#
loop_
_entity_poly.entity_id
_entity_poly.type
_entity_poly.pdbx_seq_one_letter_code
_entity_poly.pdbx_strand_id
1 'polypeptide(L)'
;MHIWLILIILGTARQVTLEKVLQRNRRYLVFPNGGTFKLVIGIAIPVKLGPMQTMAVGWNFQYQYAAPTNITQLRNYPPIVSGRARDKREDRETQENKEEEQKSDRALFYSGIESVLNNEGIDGRACILRSICENAVDSAFHEANGLYGHLLHIALTPSYGDGETDPDLDPVYLEAQKAGEYGVECDSLYSDCNYGNGLLDLFSVVENDIEKYTTFI
;
A
#
# COMPACT_ATOMS: atom_id res chain seq x y z
N MET A 1 69.95 1.78 -32.27
CA MET A 1 69.84 2.45 -30.97
C MET A 1 69.15 3.80 -31.19
N HIS A 2 67.82 3.87 -31.09
CA HIS A 2 67.08 5.14 -31.12
C HIS A 2 66.06 5.10 -29.98
N ILE A 3 66.29 5.99 -29.01
CA ILE A 3 65.52 6.14 -27.77
C ILE A 3 64.31 7.02 -28.11
N TRP A 4 63.09 6.48 -27.92
CA TRP A 4 61.87 7.28 -27.97
C TRP A 4 61.58 7.82 -26.57
N LEU A 5 61.70 9.14 -26.40
CA LEU A 5 61.28 9.87 -25.21
C LEU A 5 59.75 10.01 -25.22
N ILE A 6 59.07 9.31 -24.31
CA ILE A 6 57.64 9.48 -24.05
C ILE A 6 57.49 10.61 -23.02
N LEU A 7 56.99 11.77 -23.46
CA LEU A 7 56.57 12.86 -22.58
C LEU A 7 55.20 12.52 -21.99
N ILE A 8 55.18 12.14 -20.70
CA ILE A 8 53.94 11.96 -19.93
C ILE A 8 53.54 13.34 -19.39
N ILE A 9 52.52 13.94 -19.98
CA ILE A 9 51.90 15.16 -19.44
C ILE A 9 50.88 14.73 -18.37
N LEU A 10 51.27 14.85 -17.09
CA LEU A 10 50.37 14.70 -15.96
C LEU A 10 49.50 15.95 -15.84
N GLY A 11 48.29 15.90 -16.43
CA GLY A 11 47.26 16.89 -16.21
C GLY A 11 46.64 16.72 -14.82
N THR A 12 46.93 17.63 -13.89
CA THR A 12 46.23 17.67 -12.60
C THR A 12 44.84 18.30 -12.80
N ALA A 13 43.82 17.45 -12.92
CA ALA A 13 42.43 17.91 -12.85
C ALA A 13 42.11 18.34 -11.41
N ARG A 14 42.00 19.66 -11.18
CA ARG A 14 41.53 20.21 -9.92
C ARG A 14 40.02 19.97 -9.85
N GLN A 15 39.59 19.01 -9.02
CA GLN A 15 38.16 18.86 -8.70
C GLN A 15 37.71 20.08 -7.89
N VAL A 16 37.01 20.99 -8.57
CA VAL A 16 36.20 22.02 -7.91
C VAL A 16 35.06 21.29 -7.22
N THR A 17 35.05 21.25 -5.90
CA THR A 17 33.90 20.80 -5.11
C THR A 17 32.74 21.75 -5.38
N LEU A 18 31.85 21.35 -6.30
CA LEU A 18 30.58 22.02 -6.52
C LEU A 18 29.75 21.85 -5.24
N GLU A 19 29.50 22.93 -4.51
CA GLU A 19 28.50 22.90 -3.44
C GLU A 19 27.18 22.44 -4.05
N LYS A 20 26.68 21.27 -3.61
CA LYS A 20 25.38 20.77 -4.04
C LYS A 20 24.32 21.71 -3.48
N VAL A 21 23.88 22.65 -4.32
CA VAL A 21 22.67 23.43 -4.05
C VAL A 21 21.51 22.45 -3.89
N LEU A 22 21.00 22.30 -2.67
CA LEU A 22 19.82 21.49 -2.38
C LEU A 22 18.60 22.22 -2.95
N GLN A 23 18.36 22.03 -4.25
CA GLN A 23 17.20 22.57 -4.93
C GLN A 23 15.99 21.69 -4.60
N ARG A 24 15.25 22.07 -3.55
CA ARG A 24 13.99 21.41 -3.19
C ARG A 24 12.92 21.76 -4.24
N ASN A 25 12.65 20.82 -5.13
CA ASN A 25 11.63 20.99 -6.15
C ASN A 25 10.23 21.13 -5.52
N ARG A 26 9.37 21.99 -6.09
CA ARG A 26 8.01 22.19 -5.57
C ARG A 26 7.21 20.89 -5.76
N ARG A 27 6.58 20.40 -4.69
CA ARG A 27 5.65 19.25 -4.74
C ARG A 27 4.29 19.78 -5.19
N TYR A 28 3.82 19.32 -6.34
CA TYR A 28 2.49 19.67 -6.86
C TYR A 28 1.52 18.55 -6.52
N LEU A 29 0.56 18.85 -5.65
CA LEU A 29 -0.55 17.94 -5.31
C LEU A 29 -1.71 18.08 -6.32
N VAL A 30 -1.83 19.25 -6.95
CA VAL A 30 -2.83 19.57 -7.98
C VAL A 30 -2.11 19.77 -9.30
N PHE A 31 -2.59 19.13 -10.37
CA PHE A 31 -2.00 19.19 -11.71
C PHE A 31 -2.84 20.10 -12.61
N PRO A 32 -2.59 21.43 -12.62
CA PRO A 32 -3.45 22.38 -13.35
C PRO A 32 -3.44 22.17 -14.87
N ASN A 33 -2.34 21.63 -15.41
CA ASN A 33 -2.21 21.32 -16.84
C ASN A 33 -2.77 19.92 -17.19
N GLY A 34 -3.45 19.27 -16.24
CA GLY A 34 -3.90 17.90 -16.36
C GLY A 34 -2.77 16.88 -16.25
N GLY A 35 -3.16 15.61 -16.18
CA GLY A 35 -2.26 14.46 -16.10
C GLY A 35 -3.09 13.19 -15.97
N THR A 36 -2.49 12.03 -16.21
CA THR A 36 -3.14 10.74 -15.95
C THR A 36 -2.18 9.83 -15.21
N PHE A 37 -2.61 9.33 -14.05
CA PHE A 37 -1.92 8.29 -13.31
C PHE A 37 -2.36 6.93 -13.85
N LYS A 38 -1.41 6.10 -14.25
CA LYS A 38 -1.68 4.76 -14.76
C LYS A 38 -0.98 3.73 -13.88
N LEU A 39 -1.77 2.88 -13.23
CA LEU A 39 -1.29 1.70 -12.51
C LEU A 39 -1.51 0.49 -13.41
N VAL A 40 -0.45 -0.29 -13.65
CA VAL A 40 -0.52 -1.52 -14.44
C VAL A 40 -0.02 -2.67 -13.58
N ILE A 41 -0.89 -3.65 -13.36
CA ILE A 41 -0.59 -4.87 -12.61
C ILE A 41 -0.64 -6.03 -13.62
N GLY A 42 0.49 -6.71 -13.81
CA GLY A 42 0.59 -7.86 -14.70
C GLY A 42 0.90 -9.13 -13.91
N ILE A 43 0.13 -10.18 -14.12
CA ILE A 43 0.37 -11.52 -13.57
C ILE A 43 0.64 -12.45 -14.74
N ALA A 44 1.78 -13.15 -14.76
CA ALA A 44 2.10 -14.13 -15.78
C ALA A 44 2.49 -15.46 -15.14
N ILE A 45 1.72 -16.51 -15.44
CA ILE A 45 1.92 -17.85 -14.89
C ILE A 45 2.32 -18.80 -16.03
N PRO A 46 3.50 -19.44 -15.97
CA PRO A 46 3.87 -20.47 -16.92
C PRO A 46 3.15 -21.78 -16.58
N VAL A 47 2.38 -22.30 -17.55
CA VAL A 47 1.71 -23.60 -17.48
C VAL A 47 2.48 -24.59 -18.37
N LYS A 48 3.02 -25.65 -17.77
CA LYS A 48 3.68 -26.74 -18.50
C LYS A 48 2.60 -27.66 -19.08
N LEU A 49 2.53 -27.76 -20.41
CA LEU A 49 1.59 -28.65 -21.11
C LEU A 49 2.22 -30.02 -21.45
N GLY A 50 3.55 -30.13 -21.44
CA GLY A 50 4.28 -31.38 -21.68
C GLY A 50 5.80 -31.24 -21.52
N PRO A 51 6.59 -32.31 -21.77
CA PRO A 51 8.04 -32.32 -21.52
C PRO A 51 8.86 -31.37 -22.41
N MET A 52 8.28 -30.83 -23.50
CA MET A 52 8.95 -29.88 -24.42
C MET A 52 8.10 -28.66 -24.80
N GLN A 53 6.96 -28.43 -24.13
CA GLN A 53 6.06 -27.32 -24.46
C GLN A 53 5.62 -26.57 -23.19
N THR A 54 5.94 -25.28 -23.15
CA THR A 54 5.54 -24.35 -22.10
C THR A 54 4.63 -23.29 -22.70
N MET A 55 3.47 -23.09 -22.10
CA MET A 55 2.56 -21.99 -22.44
C MET A 55 2.55 -21.02 -21.26
N ALA A 56 2.53 -19.71 -21.52
CA ALA A 56 2.37 -18.71 -20.46
C ALA A 56 0.99 -18.09 -20.57
N VAL A 57 0.26 -18.07 -19.46
CA VAL A 57 -1.00 -17.33 -19.34
C VAL A 57 -0.72 -16.05 -18.59
N GLY A 58 -1.13 -14.92 -19.17
CA GLY A 58 -0.90 -13.60 -18.60
C GLY A 58 -2.20 -12.80 -18.44
N TRP A 59 -2.41 -12.22 -17.28
CA TRP A 59 -3.44 -11.22 -17.00
C TRP A 59 -2.80 -9.85 -16.85
N ASN A 60 -3.40 -8.82 -17.45
CA ASN A 60 -2.94 -7.43 -17.34
C ASN A 60 -4.11 -6.54 -16.89
N PHE A 61 -4.05 -6.06 -15.65
CA PHE A 61 -4.98 -5.12 -15.08
C PHE A 61 -4.43 -3.71 -15.23
N GLN A 62 -5.20 -2.83 -15.86
CA GLN A 62 -4.81 -1.45 -16.11
C GLN A 62 -5.83 -0.52 -15.47
N TYR A 63 -5.37 0.34 -14.57
CA TYR A 63 -6.16 1.37 -13.93
C TYR A 63 -5.63 2.73 -14.37
N GLN A 64 -6.50 3.54 -14.98
CA GLN A 64 -6.15 4.87 -15.45
C GLN A 64 -7.03 5.90 -14.73
N TYR A 65 -6.39 6.82 -14.02
CA TYR A 65 -7.04 7.88 -13.27
C TYR A 65 -6.58 9.24 -13.77
N ALA A 66 -7.54 10.14 -14.03
CA ALA A 66 -7.22 11.53 -14.33
C ALA A 66 -6.70 12.23 -13.07
N ALA A 67 -5.59 12.95 -13.21
CA ALA A 67 -5.03 13.75 -12.13
C ALA A 67 -5.99 14.92 -11.82
N PRO A 68 -6.21 15.23 -10.53
CA PRO A 68 -7.12 16.29 -10.15
C PRO A 68 -6.55 17.66 -10.55
N THR A 69 -7.38 18.44 -11.25
CA THR A 69 -7.03 19.81 -11.67
C THR A 69 -7.43 20.85 -10.63
N ASN A 70 -8.24 20.47 -9.64
CA ASN A 70 -8.77 21.35 -8.60
C ASN A 70 -8.79 20.67 -7.22
N ILE A 71 -8.61 21.45 -6.15
CA ILE A 71 -8.62 21.01 -4.74
C ILE A 71 -9.94 20.34 -4.38
N THR A 72 -11.08 20.84 -4.88
CA THR A 72 -12.39 20.23 -4.58
C THR A 72 -12.52 18.82 -5.14
N GLN A 73 -11.78 18.48 -6.21
CA GLN A 73 -11.77 17.13 -6.76
C GLN A 73 -10.95 16.16 -5.89
N LEU A 74 -9.95 16.64 -5.15
CA LEU A 74 -9.19 15.79 -4.22
C LEU A 74 -10.06 15.32 -3.05
N ARG A 75 -11.00 16.15 -2.60
CA ARG A 75 -11.91 15.77 -1.50
C ARG A 75 -12.86 14.63 -1.87
N ASN A 76 -13.14 14.45 -3.16
CA ASN A 76 -14.16 13.50 -3.65
C ASN A 76 -13.55 12.30 -4.39
N TYR A 77 -12.25 12.08 -4.28
CA TYR A 77 -11.51 11.04 -4.99
C TYR A 77 -11.33 9.80 -4.08
N PRO A 78 -11.49 8.56 -4.56
CA PRO A 78 -11.71 8.14 -5.95
C PRO A 78 -13.17 8.23 -6.41
N PRO A 79 -13.43 8.72 -7.66
CA PRO A 79 -14.78 9.02 -8.17
C PRO A 79 -15.68 7.79 -8.35
N ILE A 80 -15.14 6.57 -8.34
CA ILE A 80 -15.90 5.33 -8.57
C ILE A 80 -16.63 4.92 -7.28
N VAL A 81 -16.02 5.13 -6.12
CA VAL A 81 -16.63 4.84 -4.81
C VAL A 81 -17.59 5.96 -4.44
N SER A 82 -17.15 7.22 -4.55
CA SER A 82 -18.00 8.39 -4.32
C SER A 82 -19.11 8.54 -5.38
N GLY A 83 -18.88 8.06 -6.60
CA GLY A 83 -19.86 8.01 -7.69
C GLY A 83 -20.92 6.94 -7.52
N ARG A 84 -20.59 5.73 -7.03
CA ARG A 84 -21.60 4.70 -6.70
C ARG A 84 -22.46 5.10 -5.50
N ALA A 85 -21.90 5.82 -4.53
CA ALA A 85 -22.68 6.46 -3.47
C ALA A 85 -23.68 7.48 -4.04
N ARG A 86 -23.34 8.13 -5.17
CA ARG A 86 -24.24 9.04 -5.88
C ARG A 86 -25.22 8.36 -6.85
N ASP A 87 -24.88 7.25 -7.48
CA ASP A 87 -25.79 6.56 -8.42
C ASP A 87 -26.98 5.94 -7.68
N LYS A 88 -26.78 5.54 -6.41
CA LYS A 88 -27.87 5.12 -5.51
C LYS A 88 -28.74 6.29 -5.01
N ARG A 89 -28.38 7.53 -5.36
CA ARG A 89 -29.02 8.78 -4.91
C ARG A 89 -30.13 9.25 -5.83
N GLU A 90 -30.22 8.76 -7.08
CA GLU A 90 -31.27 9.21 -8.01
C GLU A 90 -32.64 8.54 -7.73
N ASP A 91 -32.68 7.39 -7.03
CA ASP A 91 -33.92 6.67 -6.72
C ASP A 91 -34.48 6.89 -5.30
N ARG A 92 -33.88 7.76 -4.47
CA ARG A 92 -34.36 8.02 -3.10
C ARG A 92 -34.32 9.49 -2.71
N GLU A 93 -35.02 10.32 -3.47
CA GLU A 93 -35.47 11.63 -3.01
C GLU A 93 -36.75 11.48 -2.16
N THR A 94 -36.63 11.14 -0.88
CA THR A 94 -37.63 11.51 0.16
C THR A 94 -37.03 11.32 1.56
N GLN A 95 -37.07 12.40 2.36
CA GLN A 95 -36.84 12.51 3.82
C GLN A 95 -35.37 12.53 4.30
N GLU A 96 -34.80 13.73 4.46
CA GLU A 96 -34.83 14.58 5.68
C GLU A 96 -33.72 14.22 6.69
N ASN A 97 -32.75 15.13 6.81
CA ASN A 97 -31.83 15.30 7.93
C ASN A 97 -31.16 14.03 8.51
N LYS A 98 -30.47 13.28 7.65
CA LYS A 98 -29.22 12.65 8.09
C LYS A 98 -28.09 13.52 7.56
N GLU A 99 -27.32 14.12 8.46
CA GLU A 99 -25.90 14.33 8.16
C GLU A 99 -25.38 12.94 7.76
N GLU A 100 -25.33 12.68 6.46
CA GLU A 100 -24.80 11.44 5.91
C GLU A 100 -23.30 11.50 6.17
N GLU A 101 -22.94 11.04 7.37
CA GLU A 101 -21.60 10.79 7.88
C GLU A 101 -20.82 10.10 6.78
N GLN A 102 -20.02 10.91 6.07
CA GLN A 102 -19.23 10.46 4.95
C GLN A 102 -18.11 9.61 5.55
N LYS A 103 -18.40 8.31 5.75
CA LYS A 103 -17.46 7.36 6.33
C LYS A 103 -16.07 7.59 5.77
N SER A 104 -15.13 7.85 6.68
CA SER A 104 -13.73 7.97 6.35
C SER A 104 -13.22 6.86 5.42
N ASP A 105 -12.25 7.21 4.56
CA ASP A 105 -11.59 6.26 3.67
C ASP A 105 -11.00 5.06 4.44
N ARG A 106 -10.54 5.26 5.68
CA ARG A 106 -10.07 4.16 6.54
C ARG A 106 -11.21 3.25 6.99
N ALA A 107 -12.34 3.82 7.39
CA ALA A 107 -13.52 3.05 7.77
C ALA A 107 -14.05 2.23 6.58
N LEU A 108 -14.02 2.80 5.37
CA LEU A 108 -14.34 2.09 4.13
C LEU A 108 -13.34 0.97 3.83
N PHE A 109 -12.05 1.20 4.07
CA PHE A 109 -11.01 0.20 3.85
C PHE A 109 -11.17 -1.00 4.80
N TYR A 110 -11.31 -0.78 6.12
CA TYR A 110 -11.49 -1.87 7.09
C TYR A 110 -12.80 -2.61 6.86
N SER A 111 -13.92 -1.90 6.68
CA SER A 111 -15.20 -2.56 6.39
C SER A 111 -15.20 -3.34 5.08
N GLY A 112 -14.44 -2.89 4.08
CA GLY A 112 -14.23 -3.61 2.83
C GLY A 112 -13.48 -4.93 3.04
N ILE A 113 -12.38 -4.91 3.79
CA ILE A 113 -11.60 -6.11 4.10
C ILE A 113 -12.41 -7.09 4.95
N GLU A 114 -13.08 -6.60 6.00
CA GLU A 114 -13.95 -7.42 6.84
C GLU A 114 -15.02 -8.11 6.01
N SER A 115 -15.67 -7.38 5.10
CA SER A 115 -16.72 -7.94 4.23
C SER A 115 -16.17 -9.02 3.30
N VAL A 116 -14.97 -8.83 2.74
CA VAL A 116 -14.32 -9.83 1.87
C VAL A 116 -13.99 -11.10 2.68
N LEU A 117 -13.39 -10.96 3.85
CA LEU A 117 -13.02 -12.11 4.69
C LEU A 117 -14.26 -12.85 5.24
N ASN A 118 -15.29 -12.11 5.65
CA ASN A 118 -16.55 -12.69 6.11
C ASN A 118 -17.26 -13.48 5.01
N ASN A 119 -17.17 -13.03 3.74
CA ASN A 119 -17.73 -13.77 2.61
C ASN A 119 -17.04 -15.11 2.35
N GLU A 120 -15.76 -15.22 2.72
CA GLU A 120 -14.97 -16.45 2.65
C GLU A 120 -15.13 -17.33 3.91
N GLY A 121 -16.00 -16.95 4.86
CA GLY A 121 -16.27 -17.71 6.08
C GLY A 121 -15.22 -17.54 7.19
N ILE A 122 -14.38 -16.50 7.09
CA ILE A 122 -13.37 -16.13 8.08
C ILE A 122 -13.93 -14.98 8.93
N ASP A 123 -13.57 -14.90 10.22
CA ASP A 123 -13.88 -13.71 11.03
C ASP A 123 -13.00 -12.53 10.57
N GLY A 124 -13.55 -11.74 9.64
CA GLY A 124 -12.86 -10.60 9.06
C GLY A 124 -12.50 -9.54 10.08
N ARG A 125 -13.33 -9.38 11.12
CA ARG A 125 -13.13 -8.39 12.17
C ARG A 125 -11.96 -8.80 13.07
N ALA A 126 -11.88 -10.07 13.46
CA ALA A 126 -10.73 -10.57 14.21
C ALA A 126 -9.42 -10.42 13.40
N CYS A 127 -9.45 -10.75 12.10
CA CYS A 127 -8.25 -10.71 11.25
C CYS A 127 -7.73 -9.30 10.96
N ILE A 128 -8.61 -8.30 10.77
CA ILE A 128 -8.14 -6.92 10.59
C ILE A 128 -7.56 -6.36 11.89
N LEU A 129 -8.15 -6.69 13.05
CA LEU A 129 -7.62 -6.28 14.36
C LEU A 129 -6.26 -6.92 14.64
N ARG A 130 -6.11 -8.20 14.31
CA ARG A 130 -4.83 -8.90 14.34
C ARG A 130 -3.79 -8.20 13.48
N SER A 131 -4.14 -7.86 12.24
CA SER A 131 -3.24 -7.19 11.28
C SER A 131 -2.80 -5.80 11.75
N ILE A 132 -3.69 -5.03 12.39
CA ILE A 132 -3.37 -3.73 12.98
C ILE A 132 -2.43 -3.90 14.18
N CYS A 133 -2.70 -4.88 15.05
CA CYS A 133 -1.84 -5.20 16.19
C CYS A 133 -0.45 -5.62 15.73
N GLU A 134 -0.34 -6.55 14.77
CA GLU A 134 0.93 -7.02 14.21
C GLU A 134 1.73 -5.87 13.56
N ASN A 135 1.07 -5.02 12.78
CA ASN A 135 1.71 -3.82 12.19
C ASN A 135 2.16 -2.80 13.26
N ALA A 136 1.57 -2.80 14.45
CA ALA A 136 2.00 -1.94 15.55
C ALA A 136 3.16 -2.54 16.36
N VAL A 137 3.25 -3.88 16.48
CA VAL A 137 4.39 -4.57 17.09
C VAL A 137 5.64 -4.45 16.22
N ASP A 138 5.53 -4.87 14.97
CA ASP A 138 6.60 -4.83 13.98
C ASP A 138 6.07 -4.13 12.74
N SER A 139 6.24 -2.82 12.74
CA SER A 139 5.84 -2.01 11.61
C SER A 139 6.52 -2.54 10.35
N ALA A 140 5.75 -2.75 9.28
CA ALA A 140 6.25 -3.12 7.95
C ALA A 140 7.21 -2.07 7.33
N PHE A 141 7.69 -1.10 8.14
CA PHE A 141 8.66 -0.03 7.93
C PHE A 141 10.11 -0.49 7.85
N HIS A 142 10.40 -1.78 7.77
CA HIS A 142 11.74 -2.21 7.39
C HIS A 142 12.11 -1.63 6.03
N GLU A 143 13.30 -1.03 5.91
CA GLU A 143 13.81 -0.44 4.66
C GLU A 143 13.80 -1.43 3.48
N ALA A 144 13.68 -2.73 3.76
CA ALA A 144 13.52 -3.82 2.80
C ALA A 144 12.13 -3.91 2.13
N ASN A 145 11.07 -3.36 2.73
CA ASN A 145 9.68 -3.59 2.29
C ASN A 145 9.18 -2.60 1.21
N GLY A 146 10.02 -1.65 0.80
CA GLY A 146 9.75 -0.73 -0.31
C GLY A 146 8.47 0.12 -0.15
N LEU A 147 7.93 0.61 -1.26
CA LEU A 147 6.74 1.49 -1.27
C LEU A 147 5.49 0.80 -0.70
N TYR A 148 5.33 -0.50 -0.94
CA TYR A 148 4.15 -1.24 -0.50
C TYR A 148 4.12 -1.42 1.01
N GLY A 149 5.26 -1.71 1.65
CA GLY A 149 5.34 -1.75 3.12
C GLY A 149 4.92 -0.43 3.77
N HIS A 150 5.37 0.70 3.21
CA HIS A 150 4.95 2.01 3.69
C HIS A 150 3.45 2.26 3.50
N LEU A 151 2.88 1.88 2.36
CA LEU A 151 1.44 2.04 2.12
C LEU A 151 0.61 1.20 3.09
N LEU A 152 1.03 -0.05 3.35
CA LEU A 152 0.35 -0.95 4.28
C LEU A 152 0.41 -0.43 5.71
N HIS A 153 1.56 0.06 6.17
CA HIS A 153 1.63 0.65 7.50
C HIS A 153 0.74 1.89 7.62
N ILE A 154 0.69 2.76 6.61
CA ILE A 154 -0.21 3.92 6.64
C ILE A 154 -1.67 3.48 6.73
N ALA A 155 -2.05 2.42 6.00
CA ALA A 155 -3.40 1.89 5.99
C ALA A 155 -3.78 1.16 7.30
N LEU A 156 -2.82 0.45 7.91
CA LEU A 156 -3.01 -0.36 9.13
C LEU A 156 -2.61 0.37 10.42
N THR A 157 -2.37 1.67 10.36
CA THR A 157 -2.14 2.51 11.54
C THR A 157 -3.33 3.47 11.68
N PRO A 158 -4.35 3.13 12.49
CA PRO A 158 -5.55 3.94 12.71
C PRO A 158 -5.28 5.41 13.04
N SER A 159 -4.26 5.69 13.85
CA SER A 159 -3.88 7.05 14.28
C SER A 159 -2.84 7.74 13.38
N TYR A 160 -2.62 7.28 12.14
CA TYR A 160 -1.59 7.86 11.26
C TYR A 160 -1.93 9.30 10.84
N GLY A 161 -0.98 10.23 10.96
CA GLY A 161 -1.12 11.61 10.51
C GLY A 161 -1.01 12.63 11.64
N ASP A 162 -2.14 13.08 12.16
CA ASP A 162 -2.28 14.05 13.26
C ASP A 162 -2.28 13.40 14.66
N GLY A 163 -2.30 12.07 14.72
CA GLY A 163 -2.36 11.32 15.98
C GLY A 163 -3.77 11.26 16.58
N GLU A 164 -4.77 11.83 15.90
CA GLU A 164 -6.17 11.71 16.31
C GLU A 164 -6.81 10.48 15.65
N THR A 165 -7.72 9.84 16.39
CA THR A 165 -8.49 8.71 15.85
C THR A 165 -9.67 9.26 15.10
N ASP A 166 -9.89 8.72 13.92
CA ASP A 166 -11.01 9.08 13.07
C ASP A 166 -12.34 8.88 13.83
N PRO A 167 -13.22 9.89 13.91
CA PRO A 167 -14.47 9.79 14.67
C PRO A 167 -15.43 8.73 14.12
N ASP A 168 -15.32 8.40 12.83
CA ASP A 168 -16.17 7.39 12.18
C ASP A 168 -15.66 5.95 12.41
N LEU A 169 -14.49 5.81 13.03
CA LEU A 169 -13.80 4.54 13.19
C LEU A 169 -14.12 3.93 14.56
N ASP A 170 -14.43 2.64 14.58
CA ASP A 170 -14.71 1.92 15.82
C ASP A 170 -13.48 2.00 16.75
N PRO A 171 -13.63 2.42 18.03
CA PRO A 171 -12.51 2.55 18.96
C PRO A 171 -11.71 1.25 19.15
N VAL A 172 -12.31 0.08 18.87
CA VAL A 172 -11.64 -1.22 18.96
C VAL A 172 -10.42 -1.31 18.04
N TYR A 173 -10.40 -0.62 16.89
CA TYR A 173 -9.21 -0.60 16.02
C TYR A 173 -8.03 0.14 16.66
N LEU A 174 -8.29 1.23 17.39
CA LEU A 174 -7.26 1.95 18.13
C LEU A 174 -6.74 1.11 19.30
N GLU A 175 -7.63 0.36 19.97
CA GLU A 175 -7.24 -0.57 21.02
C GLU A 175 -6.30 -1.65 20.49
N ALA A 176 -6.56 -2.20 19.30
CA ALA A 176 -5.67 -3.16 18.64
C ALA A 176 -4.29 -2.58 18.35
N GLN A 177 -4.22 -1.34 17.85
CA GLN A 177 -2.95 -0.64 17.62
C GLN A 177 -2.17 -0.49 18.94
N LYS A 178 -2.82 0.02 19.98
CA LYS A 178 -2.19 0.20 21.30
C LYS A 178 -1.72 -1.14 21.88
N ALA A 179 -2.50 -2.19 21.71
CA ALA A 179 -2.12 -3.53 22.16
C ALA A 179 -0.79 -3.96 21.52
N GLY A 180 -0.64 -3.76 20.21
CA GLY A 180 0.63 -4.02 19.51
C GLY A 180 1.78 -3.11 19.96
N GLU A 181 1.52 -1.82 20.20
CA GLU A 181 2.53 -0.88 20.75
C GLU A 181 3.03 -1.31 22.14
N TYR A 182 2.20 -1.97 22.94
CA TYR A 182 2.60 -2.56 24.23
C TYR A 182 3.34 -3.90 24.09
N GLY A 183 3.51 -4.42 22.87
CA GLY A 183 4.22 -5.66 22.60
C GLY A 183 3.45 -6.92 23.02
N VAL A 184 2.12 -6.89 22.99
CA VAL A 184 1.32 -8.09 23.26
C VAL A 184 1.46 -9.11 22.12
N GLU A 185 1.23 -10.37 22.44
CA GLU A 185 1.21 -11.44 21.44
C GLU A 185 -0.14 -11.43 20.69
N CYS A 186 -0.18 -10.74 19.55
CA CYS A 186 -1.39 -10.49 18.76
C CYS A 186 -2.10 -11.77 18.28
N ASP A 187 -1.35 -12.86 18.04
CA ASP A 187 -1.91 -14.17 17.66
C ASP A 187 -2.81 -14.74 18.77
N SER A 188 -2.38 -14.63 20.03
CA SER A 188 -3.16 -15.08 21.19
C SER A 188 -4.35 -14.18 21.50
N LEU A 189 -4.20 -12.87 21.26
CA LEU A 189 -5.25 -11.87 21.52
C LEU A 189 -6.40 -11.97 20.52
N TYR A 190 -6.09 -12.31 19.26
CA TYR A 190 -7.03 -12.44 18.16
C TYR A 190 -7.04 -13.86 17.58
N SER A 191 -7.25 -14.85 18.45
CA SER A 191 -7.26 -16.28 18.10
C SER A 191 -8.37 -16.68 17.12
N ASP A 192 -9.43 -15.88 17.03
CA ASP A 192 -10.53 -16.10 16.09
C ASP A 192 -10.10 -15.91 14.62
N CYS A 193 -8.95 -15.26 14.40
CA CYS A 193 -8.28 -15.24 13.10
C CYS A 193 -7.29 -16.41 12.98
N ASN A 194 -7.74 -17.51 12.36
CA ASN A 194 -6.91 -18.71 12.15
C ASN A 194 -5.62 -18.42 11.36
N TYR A 195 -4.54 -19.11 11.71
CA TYR A 195 -3.21 -19.02 11.10
C TYR A 195 -3.27 -19.16 9.56
N GLY A 196 -2.69 -18.20 8.83
CA GLY A 196 -2.74 -18.13 7.36
C GLY A 196 -3.87 -17.26 6.78
N ASN A 197 -4.74 -16.69 7.62
CA ASN A 197 -5.81 -15.77 7.21
C ASN A 197 -5.56 -14.31 7.63
N GLY A 198 -4.40 -14.00 8.24
CA GLY A 198 -3.98 -12.63 8.47
C GLY A 198 -3.82 -11.89 7.15
N LEU A 199 -4.25 -10.62 7.08
CA LEU A 199 -4.07 -9.81 5.86
C LEU A 199 -2.59 -9.73 5.47
N LEU A 200 -1.72 -9.66 6.47
CA LEU A 200 -0.27 -9.58 6.28
C LEU A 200 0.32 -10.90 5.79
N ASP A 201 -0.16 -12.05 6.26
CA ASP A 201 0.26 -13.38 5.79
C ASP A 201 0.02 -13.60 4.29
N LEU A 202 -0.96 -12.91 3.70
CA LEU A 202 -1.22 -12.94 2.25
C LEU A 202 -0.08 -12.30 1.42
N PHE A 203 0.68 -11.38 2.03
CA PHE A 203 1.69 -10.57 1.33
C PHE A 203 3.11 -10.68 1.94
N SER A 204 3.27 -11.25 3.13
CA SER A 204 4.57 -11.45 3.77
C SER A 204 5.08 -12.87 3.51
N VAL A 205 6.17 -12.97 2.76
CA VAL A 205 7.02 -14.17 2.77
C VAL A 205 8.09 -13.94 3.83
N VAL A 206 8.11 -14.78 4.86
CA VAL A 206 9.19 -14.78 5.86
C VAL A 206 10.46 -15.26 5.17
N GLU A 207 11.58 -14.57 5.36
CA GLU A 207 12.85 -14.84 4.68
C GLU A 207 13.34 -16.30 4.81
N ASN A 208 12.92 -17.00 5.88
CA ASN A 208 13.18 -18.43 6.09
C ASN A 208 12.52 -19.35 5.04
N ASP A 209 11.44 -18.92 4.37
CA ASP A 209 10.82 -19.69 3.29
C ASP A 209 11.48 -19.44 1.92
N ILE A 210 12.24 -18.35 1.77
CA ILE A 210 12.98 -18.05 0.53
C ILE A 210 14.08 -19.08 0.29
N GLU A 211 14.73 -19.58 1.35
CA GLU A 211 15.78 -20.62 1.26
C GLU A 211 15.25 -21.93 0.66
N LYS A 212 13.98 -22.29 0.90
CA LYS A 212 13.34 -23.48 0.31
C LYS A 212 13.12 -23.34 -1.20
N TYR A 213 12.94 -22.12 -1.71
CA TYR A 213 12.72 -21.87 -3.14
C TYR A 213 14.01 -21.58 -3.91
N THR A 214 15.09 -21.17 -3.22
CA THR A 214 16.40 -20.90 -3.83
C THR A 214 17.31 -22.12 -3.92
N THR A 215 16.98 -23.25 -3.28
CA THR A 215 17.74 -24.50 -3.40
C THR A 215 17.43 -25.34 -4.66
N PHE A 216 16.58 -24.83 -5.57
CA PHE A 216 16.24 -25.49 -6.84
C PHE A 216 16.73 -24.74 -8.10
N ILE A 217 17.81 -23.96 -7.97
CA ILE A 217 18.61 -23.47 -9.11
C ILE A 217 20.01 -24.07 -9.03
#